data_AF-A0A955W9I4-F1
#
_entry.id   AF-A0A955W9I4-F1
#
_cell.length_a   1.000
_cell.length_b   1.000
_cell.length_c   1.000
_cell.angle_alpha   90.00
_cell.angle_beta   90.00
_cell.angle_gamma   90.00
#
_symmetry.space_group_name_H-M   'P 1'
#
loop_
_entity.id
_entity.type
_entity.pdbx_description
1 polymer ?
#
loop_
_entity_poly.entity_id
_entity_poly.type
_entity_poly.pdbx_seq_one_letter_code
_entity_poly.pdbx_strand_id
1 'polypeptide(L)'
;MPAAPDSDAVRAPGHGPGAAERLPSELGAADDVPGGAGGSRPARWTPWRVLFASALCVATVETVGHFTIQSRVVEAADWRAAAEHLRAELQPTDALLLAPEWVSPVARVALGDLMTEQRAAYSDLAGFTRAVEVSARGRRHPHLAGREPTRATRVGPLTIREYDLGPSPVLYDLTDHVEEAQVALRRQNGEQPCAWRTGALGRGGLGAGPLMPAGRFECDPRHPWVFVGRTINEDLDLQPRRCVWQHPAEAGSSVVTTFEDVPLGARLVLHAGLYYEHERMREHPPFELRVHVDGREVGHMTHRDGDGWKRLEASTGEAGSDPARRGQVQIEVSADNPHLRSVCWAADIRSAARASGEVLP
;
A
#
# COMPACT_ATOMS: atom_id res chain seq x y z
N MET A 1 -20.55 -18.05 -26.69
CA MET A 1 -21.09 -18.24 -28.06
C MET A 1 -22.55 -17.83 -28.05
N PRO A 2 -23.12 -17.25 -29.13
CA PRO A 2 -22.57 -16.88 -30.45
C PRO A 2 -22.60 -15.35 -30.67
N ALA A 3 -22.22 -14.72 -31.79
CA ALA A 3 -21.30 -14.92 -32.90
C ALA A 3 -21.14 -13.54 -33.56
N ALA A 4 -19.98 -13.29 -34.16
CA ALA A 4 -19.70 -12.11 -34.98
C ALA A 4 -20.45 -12.14 -36.32
N PRO A 5 -20.45 -11.03 -37.07
CA PRO A 5 -20.45 -11.09 -38.53
C PRO A 5 -19.14 -10.58 -39.12
N ASP A 6 -18.64 -11.40 -40.06
CA ASP A 6 -17.65 -11.12 -41.09
C ASP A 6 -18.19 -10.18 -42.17
N SER A 7 -17.22 -9.62 -42.92
CA SER A 7 -17.19 -9.41 -44.38
C SER A 7 -17.05 -7.96 -44.84
N ASP A 8 -15.92 -7.62 -45.47
CA ASP A 8 -15.82 -7.69 -46.94
C ASP A 8 -14.47 -7.19 -47.48
N ALA A 9 -13.94 -7.97 -48.42
CA ALA A 9 -12.78 -7.67 -49.24
C ALA A 9 -13.21 -7.03 -50.56
N VAL A 10 -12.47 -6.04 -51.07
CA VAL A 10 -12.61 -5.57 -52.46
C VAL A 10 -11.24 -5.38 -53.12
N ARG A 11 -11.19 -5.93 -54.34
CA ARG A 11 -10.13 -6.12 -55.34
C ARG A 11 -9.46 -4.84 -55.88
N ALA A 12 -8.18 -4.99 -56.28
CA ALA A 12 -7.46 -4.21 -57.31
C ALA A 12 -8.04 -4.48 -58.73
N PRO A 13 -7.78 -3.71 -59.82
CA PRO A 13 -6.44 -3.62 -60.46
C PRO A 13 -6.16 -2.32 -61.27
N GLY A 14 -4.96 -2.18 -61.83
CA GLY A 14 -4.67 -1.16 -62.87
C GLY A 14 -3.28 -1.27 -63.49
N HIS A 15 -3.23 -1.41 -64.82
CA HIS A 15 -2.07 -1.74 -65.65
C HIS A 15 -1.81 -0.63 -66.69
N GLY A 16 -0.53 -0.34 -66.98
CA GLY A 16 -0.04 0.17 -68.27
C GLY A 16 0.00 1.70 -68.48
N PRO A 17 0.49 2.17 -69.65
CA PRO A 17 1.87 2.05 -70.14
C PRO A 17 2.42 3.41 -70.66
N GLY A 18 3.71 3.53 -70.96
CA GLY A 18 4.24 4.73 -71.64
C GLY A 18 5.72 4.64 -71.98
N ALA A 19 6.01 4.53 -73.27
CA ALA A 19 7.33 4.38 -73.88
C ALA A 19 7.82 5.70 -74.53
N ALA A 20 9.03 5.64 -75.11
CA ALA A 20 9.72 6.59 -76.03
C ALA A 20 10.71 7.55 -75.34
N GLU A 21 11.91 7.86 -75.84
CA GLU A 21 12.63 7.60 -77.11
C GLU A 21 14.14 7.93 -76.86
N ARG A 22 15.10 7.09 -77.29
CA ARG A 22 16.05 7.27 -78.44
C ARG A 22 16.90 8.56 -78.42
N LEU A 23 18.20 8.66 -78.72
CA LEU A 23 19.29 7.82 -79.32
C LEU A 23 20.62 8.66 -79.13
N PRO A 24 21.74 8.51 -79.88
CA PRO A 24 22.93 7.73 -79.52
C PRO A 24 24.25 8.55 -79.54
N SER A 25 25.37 8.00 -79.10
CA SER A 25 26.63 8.20 -79.82
C SER A 25 27.67 7.16 -79.42
N GLU A 26 28.38 6.73 -80.44
CA GLU A 26 29.28 5.59 -80.49
C GLU A 26 30.66 5.89 -79.88
N LEU A 27 31.40 4.80 -79.65
CA LEU A 27 32.79 4.54 -80.05
C LEU A 27 33.67 4.08 -78.90
N GLY A 28 34.29 2.90 -79.08
CA GLY A 28 35.50 2.53 -78.36
C GLY A 28 35.56 1.05 -78.03
N ALA A 29 36.20 0.30 -78.93
CA ALA A 29 36.50 -1.11 -78.80
C ALA A 29 37.45 -1.43 -77.63
N ALA A 30 37.43 -2.73 -77.28
CA ALA A 30 38.58 -3.60 -77.00
C ALA A 30 38.66 -4.22 -75.60
N ASP A 31 38.84 -5.54 -75.67
CA ASP A 31 39.57 -6.43 -74.77
C ASP A 31 38.85 -7.13 -73.62
N ASP A 32 38.63 -8.43 -73.88
CA ASP A 32 38.44 -9.52 -72.94
C ASP A 32 39.49 -9.53 -71.82
N VAL A 33 39.03 -9.49 -70.56
CA VAL A 33 39.77 -9.99 -69.40
C VAL A 33 38.80 -10.74 -68.49
N PRO A 34 38.96 -12.06 -68.26
CA PRO A 34 38.16 -12.77 -67.29
C PRO A 34 38.77 -12.70 -65.88
N GLY A 35 37.92 -12.46 -64.89
CA GLY A 35 38.05 -13.10 -63.58
C GLY A 35 38.57 -12.23 -62.43
N GLY A 36 37.74 -12.11 -61.38
CA GLY A 36 38.26 -11.79 -60.04
C GLY A 36 37.46 -10.78 -59.21
N ALA A 37 36.23 -10.40 -59.57
CA ALA A 37 35.37 -9.65 -58.65
C ALA A 37 34.87 -10.61 -57.56
N GLY A 38 35.65 -10.75 -56.49
CA GLY A 38 35.28 -11.44 -55.25
C GLY A 38 34.16 -10.69 -54.52
N GLY A 39 32.95 -10.71 -55.09
CA GLY A 39 31.75 -10.25 -54.43
C GLY A 39 31.46 -11.18 -53.26
N SER A 40 31.83 -10.76 -52.05
CA SER A 40 31.43 -11.41 -50.81
C SER A 40 29.92 -11.45 -50.75
N ARG A 41 29.32 -12.58 -51.14
CA ARG A 41 27.88 -12.81 -50.99
C ARG A 41 27.52 -12.57 -49.52
N PRO A 42 26.49 -11.75 -49.21
CA PRO A 42 26.10 -11.53 -47.83
C PRO A 42 25.79 -12.89 -47.22
N ALA A 43 26.51 -13.23 -46.15
CA ALA A 43 26.35 -14.51 -45.47
C ALA A 43 24.88 -14.64 -45.06
N ARG A 44 24.14 -15.55 -45.71
CA ARG A 44 22.77 -15.86 -45.33
C ARG A 44 22.82 -16.52 -43.95
N TRP A 45 22.35 -15.81 -42.92
CA TRP A 45 22.25 -16.36 -41.58
C TRP A 45 21.24 -17.52 -41.60
N THR A 46 21.71 -18.72 -41.30
CA THR A 46 20.82 -19.85 -41.10
C THR A 46 20.01 -19.63 -39.82
N PRO A 47 18.75 -20.09 -39.75
CA PRO A 47 17.88 -19.87 -38.59
C PRO A 47 18.52 -20.34 -37.28
N TRP A 48 19.32 -21.40 -37.31
CA TRP A 48 20.10 -21.89 -36.17
C TRP A 48 21.13 -20.91 -35.63
N ARG A 49 21.81 -20.14 -36.49
CA ARG A 49 22.76 -19.10 -36.05
C ARG A 49 22.05 -17.94 -35.38
N VAL A 50 20.88 -17.55 -35.90
CA VAL A 50 20.04 -16.52 -35.27
C VAL A 50 19.55 -17.00 -33.90
N LEU A 51 19.05 -18.24 -33.80
CA LEU A 51 18.60 -18.82 -32.53
C LEU A 51 19.74 -18.90 -31.51
N PHE A 52 20.91 -19.39 -31.92
CA PHE A 52 22.08 -19.49 -31.03
C PHE A 52 22.56 -18.11 -30.57
N ALA A 53 22.68 -17.15 -31.49
CA ALA A 53 23.05 -15.77 -31.13
C ALA A 53 22.04 -15.14 -30.18
N SER A 54 20.74 -15.35 -30.41
CA SER A 54 19.67 -14.87 -29.53
C SER A 54 19.77 -15.48 -28.13
N ALA A 55 20.00 -16.80 -28.05
CA ALA A 55 20.18 -17.49 -26.77
C ALA A 55 21.42 -16.98 -26.01
N LEU A 56 22.53 -16.76 -26.72
CA LEU A 56 23.76 -16.21 -26.12
C LEU A 56 23.55 -14.76 -25.63
N CYS A 57 22.81 -13.95 -26.38
CA CYS A 57 22.44 -12.59 -25.95
C CYS A 57 21.59 -12.62 -24.68
N VAL A 58 20.55 -13.47 -24.62
CA VAL A 58 19.72 -13.63 -23.41
C VAL A 58 20.58 -14.10 -22.23
N ALA A 59 21.42 -15.13 -22.42
CA ALA A 59 22.31 -15.62 -21.36
C ALA A 59 23.27 -14.53 -20.84
N THR A 60 23.78 -13.68 -21.74
CA THR A 60 24.65 -12.55 -21.37
C THR A 60 23.87 -11.50 -20.57
N VAL A 61 22.66 -11.15 -21.02
CA VAL A 61 21.78 -10.21 -20.30
C VAL A 61 21.42 -10.74 -18.91
N GLU A 62 21.05 -12.01 -18.79
CA GLU A 62 20.77 -12.67 -17.51
C GLU A 62 22.00 -12.68 -16.59
N THR A 63 23.19 -12.96 -17.11
CA THR A 63 24.44 -12.99 -16.32
C THR A 63 24.81 -11.60 -15.82
N VAL A 64 24.75 -10.59 -16.70
CA VAL A 64 24.99 -9.18 -16.32
C VAL A 64 23.93 -8.72 -15.32
N GLY A 65 22.67 -9.09 -15.53
CA GLY A 65 21.55 -8.83 -14.63
C GLY A 65 21.81 -9.43 -13.25
N HIS A 66 22.16 -10.72 -13.18
CA HIS A 66 22.48 -11.42 -11.95
C HIS A 66 23.62 -10.75 -11.18
N PHE A 67 24.74 -10.46 -11.85
CA PHE A 67 25.88 -9.80 -11.22
C PHE A 67 25.55 -8.38 -10.75
N THR A 68 24.74 -7.65 -11.51
CA THR A 68 24.27 -6.30 -11.15
C THR A 68 23.33 -6.36 -9.93
N ILE A 69 22.47 -7.38 -9.83
CA ILE A 69 21.57 -7.55 -8.69
C ILE A 69 22.39 -7.91 -7.43
N GLN A 70 23.31 -8.88 -7.55
CA GLN A 70 24.14 -9.37 -6.44
C GLN A 70 25.05 -8.26 -5.89
N SER A 71 25.72 -7.50 -6.77
CA SER A 71 26.60 -6.38 -6.35
C SER A 71 25.87 -5.21 -5.70
N ARG A 72 24.53 -5.15 -5.80
CA ARG A 72 23.69 -4.10 -5.20
C ARG A 72 22.92 -4.61 -3.97
N VAL A 73 23.22 -5.80 -3.48
CA VAL A 73 22.68 -6.29 -2.20
C VAL A 73 23.34 -5.50 -1.08
N VAL A 74 22.53 -4.94 -0.18
CA VAL A 74 23.04 -4.28 1.03
C VAL A 74 23.45 -5.37 2.01
N GLU A 75 24.68 -5.32 2.51
CA GLU A 75 25.19 -6.35 3.41
C GLU A 75 24.60 -6.21 4.82
N ALA A 76 24.57 -7.30 5.57
CA ALA A 76 24.08 -7.29 6.95
C ALA A 76 24.89 -6.36 7.87
N ALA A 77 26.17 -6.11 7.54
CA ALA A 77 27.00 -5.16 8.28
C ALA A 77 26.52 -3.71 8.11
N ASP A 78 26.11 -3.33 6.90
CA ASP A 78 25.59 -1.98 6.62
C ASP A 78 24.28 -1.72 7.35
N TRP A 79 23.39 -2.71 7.39
CA TRP A 79 22.14 -2.62 8.16
C TRP A 79 22.39 -2.45 9.66
N ARG A 80 23.38 -3.17 10.21
CA ARG A 80 23.78 -3.02 11.62
C ARG A 80 24.38 -1.65 11.91
N ALA A 81 25.25 -1.15 11.03
CA ALA A 81 25.81 0.20 11.15
C ALA A 81 24.72 1.28 11.08
N ALA A 82 23.73 1.13 10.19
CA ALA A 82 22.59 2.04 10.12
C ALA A 82 21.75 1.98 11.40
N ALA A 83 21.53 0.78 11.96
CA ALA A 83 20.82 0.61 13.23
C ALA A 83 21.54 1.27 14.40
N GLU A 84 22.86 1.16 14.49
CA GLU A 84 23.67 1.85 15.51
C GLU A 84 23.54 3.36 15.40
N HIS A 85 23.60 3.91 14.18
CA HIS A 85 23.38 5.34 13.95
C HIS A 85 21.98 5.78 14.40
N LEU A 86 20.94 5.02 14.03
CA LEU A 86 19.55 5.36 14.37
C LEU A 86 19.25 5.25 15.86
N ARG A 87 19.85 4.28 16.58
CA ARG A 87 19.69 4.17 18.04
C ARG A 87 20.14 5.43 18.78
N ALA A 88 21.10 6.17 18.23
CA ALA A 88 21.61 7.40 18.83
C ALA A 88 20.76 8.64 18.51
N GLU A 89 20.06 8.66 17.37
CA GLU A 89 19.39 9.88 16.86
C GLU A 89 17.84 9.82 16.86
N LEU A 90 17.26 8.62 16.87
CA LEU A 90 15.81 8.43 16.72
C LEU A 90 15.07 8.76 18.03
N GLN A 91 14.06 9.63 17.92
CA GLN A 91 13.19 10.05 19.02
C GLN A 91 11.90 9.22 19.03
N PRO A 92 11.24 9.03 20.19
CA PRO A 92 10.01 8.24 20.31
C PRO A 92 8.92 8.63 19.30
N THR A 93 8.80 9.92 18.98
CA THR A 93 7.78 10.48 18.07
C THR A 93 8.18 10.51 16.59
N ASP A 94 9.31 9.91 16.24
CA ASP A 94 9.75 9.81 14.84
C ASP A 94 9.09 8.63 14.13
N ALA A 95 8.69 8.85 12.88
CA ALA A 95 8.41 7.77 11.94
C ALA A 95 9.73 7.17 11.44
N LEU A 96 9.77 5.85 11.28
CA LEU A 96 10.88 5.13 10.65
C LEU A 96 10.37 4.43 9.38
N LEU A 97 10.83 4.91 8.23
CA LEU A 97 10.40 4.44 6.92
C LEU A 97 11.55 3.72 6.21
N LEU A 98 11.22 2.68 5.44
CA LEU A 98 12.19 1.91 4.67
C LEU A 98 11.92 2.05 3.18
N ALA A 99 12.92 2.46 2.41
CA ALA A 99 12.78 2.68 0.97
C ALA A 99 13.78 1.81 0.18
N PRO A 100 13.32 0.94 -0.73
CA PRO A 100 11.92 0.60 -1.02
C PRO A 100 11.31 -0.29 0.07
N GLU A 101 10.00 -0.27 0.26
CA GLU A 101 9.29 -0.94 1.38
C GLU A 101 9.58 -2.45 1.48
N TRP A 102 9.80 -3.14 0.36
CA TRP A 102 10.09 -4.57 0.34
C TRP A 102 11.40 -4.96 1.05
N VAL A 103 12.28 -4.01 1.40
CA VAL A 103 13.47 -4.31 2.22
C VAL A 103 13.15 -4.54 3.70
N SER A 104 11.91 -4.27 4.12
CA SER A 104 11.45 -4.35 5.52
C SER A 104 11.81 -5.68 6.21
N PRO A 105 11.62 -6.88 5.62
CA PRO A 105 11.98 -8.13 6.29
C PRO A 105 13.46 -8.24 6.63
N VAL A 106 14.35 -7.78 5.75
CA VAL A 106 15.81 -7.81 5.99
C VAL A 106 16.22 -6.75 7.00
N ALA A 107 15.67 -5.55 6.86
CA ALA A 107 15.97 -4.43 7.75
C ALA A 107 15.52 -4.70 9.20
N ARG A 108 14.37 -5.36 9.40
CA ARG A 108 13.85 -5.77 10.73
C ARG A 108 14.80 -6.64 11.53
N VAL A 109 15.71 -7.39 10.89
CA VAL A 109 16.73 -8.17 11.59
C VAL A 109 17.69 -7.27 12.37
N ALA A 110 18.00 -6.08 11.85
CA ALA A 110 18.91 -5.13 12.49
C ALA A 110 18.20 -3.99 13.24
N LEU A 111 17.02 -3.59 12.76
CA LEU A 111 16.24 -2.44 13.22
C LEU A 111 15.00 -2.83 14.05
N GLY A 112 14.76 -4.12 14.28
CA GLY A 112 13.50 -4.61 14.87
C GLY A 112 13.17 -3.98 16.24
N ASP A 113 14.19 -3.70 17.06
CA ASP A 113 14.05 -3.00 18.33
C ASP A 113 13.62 -1.53 18.19
N LEU A 114 13.90 -0.91 17.04
CA LEU A 114 13.48 0.46 16.72
C LEU A 114 12.10 0.51 16.05
N MET A 115 11.59 -0.61 15.54
CA MET A 115 10.32 -0.71 14.82
C MET A 115 9.17 -1.02 15.78
N THR A 116 8.84 -0.04 16.62
CA THR A 116 7.64 -0.09 17.47
C THR A 116 6.38 -0.28 16.61
N GLU A 117 5.29 -0.75 17.22
CA GLU A 117 4.00 -0.92 16.53
C GLU A 117 3.56 0.37 15.80
N GLN A 118 3.66 1.53 16.45
CA GLN A 118 3.34 2.82 15.85
C GLN A 118 4.20 3.12 14.62
N ARG A 119 5.52 2.85 14.67
CA ARG A 119 6.43 3.12 13.54
C ARG A 119 6.30 2.12 12.40
N ALA A 120 5.97 0.88 12.71
CA ALA A 120 5.93 -0.20 11.73
C ALA A 120 4.56 -0.31 11.05
N ALA A 121 3.48 0.05 11.74
CA ALA A 121 2.11 -0.25 11.34
C ALA A 121 1.20 0.99 11.28
N TYR A 122 1.76 2.17 10.99
CA TYR A 122 0.97 3.39 10.83
C TYR A 122 0.04 3.32 9.60
N SER A 123 -1.05 4.07 9.64
CA SER A 123 -1.91 4.29 8.47
C SER A 123 -1.40 5.45 7.61
N ASP A 124 -0.96 6.54 8.25
CA ASP A 124 -0.30 7.66 7.60
C ASP A 124 0.73 8.32 8.53
N LEU A 125 1.36 9.40 8.07
CA LEU A 125 2.38 10.12 8.84
C LEU A 125 1.79 11.19 9.77
N ALA A 126 0.47 11.22 9.99
CA ALA A 126 -0.17 12.31 10.72
C ALA A 126 0.32 12.40 12.17
N GLY A 127 0.43 11.25 12.85
CA GLY A 127 0.84 11.18 14.25
C GLY A 127 2.30 11.57 14.52
N PHE A 128 3.13 11.78 13.49
CA PHE A 128 4.56 12.04 13.63
C PHE A 128 4.93 13.49 13.33
N THR A 129 5.96 13.95 14.04
CA THR A 129 6.55 15.29 13.85
C THR A 129 7.76 15.28 12.93
N ARG A 130 8.47 14.15 12.87
CA ARG A 130 9.64 13.93 12.03
C ARG A 130 9.59 12.53 11.42
N ALA A 131 10.09 12.40 10.20
CA ALA A 131 10.26 11.12 9.54
C ALA A 131 11.75 10.85 9.26
N VAL A 132 12.17 9.62 9.50
CA VAL A 132 13.50 9.12 9.16
C VAL A 132 13.35 8.00 8.13
N GLU A 133 13.86 8.22 6.93
CA GLU A 133 13.88 7.24 5.84
C GLU A 133 15.23 6.55 5.77
N VAL A 134 15.26 5.21 5.82
CA VAL A 134 16.42 4.41 5.46
C VAL A 134 16.27 3.93 4.03
N SER A 135 17.09 4.48 3.15
CA SER A 135 17.01 4.29 1.70
C SER A 135 18.13 3.38 1.21
N ALA A 136 17.73 2.28 0.59
CA ALA A 136 18.58 1.41 -0.20
C ALA A 136 18.46 1.76 -1.68
N ARG A 137 19.58 1.69 -2.41
CA ARG A 137 19.63 1.88 -3.88
C ARG A 137 19.04 3.21 -4.35
N GLY A 138 19.13 4.25 -3.52
CA GLY A 138 18.63 5.60 -3.83
C GLY A 138 17.11 5.72 -3.94
N ARG A 139 16.33 4.70 -3.54
CA ARG A 139 14.87 4.73 -3.60
C ARG A 139 14.30 5.71 -2.58
N ARG A 140 13.12 6.25 -2.87
CA ARG A 140 12.34 7.12 -1.98
C ARG A 140 11.07 6.39 -1.54
N HIS A 141 10.65 6.66 -0.31
CA HIS A 141 9.38 6.19 0.22
C HIS A 141 8.23 7.01 -0.39
N PRO A 142 7.14 6.37 -0.86
CA PRO A 142 6.00 7.08 -1.47
C PRO A 142 5.40 8.18 -0.59
N HIS A 143 5.21 7.95 0.72
CA HIS A 143 4.71 8.96 1.66
C HIS A 143 5.57 10.24 1.79
N LEU A 144 6.80 10.24 1.30
CA LEU A 144 7.72 11.37 1.33
C LEU A 144 7.93 11.99 -0.06
N ALA A 145 7.17 11.55 -1.06
CA ALA A 145 7.23 12.11 -2.40
C ALA A 145 6.98 13.62 -2.40
N GLY A 146 7.80 14.37 -3.13
CA GLY A 146 7.72 15.83 -3.21
C GLY A 146 8.25 16.58 -1.97
N ARG A 147 8.71 15.88 -0.92
CA ARG A 147 9.38 16.50 0.23
C ARG A 147 10.89 16.43 0.06
N GLU A 148 11.57 17.51 0.42
CA GLU A 148 13.02 17.53 0.51
C GLU A 148 13.47 17.17 1.93
N PRO A 149 14.53 16.35 2.08
CA PRO A 149 15.06 16.01 3.38
C PRO A 149 15.73 17.23 4.02
N THR A 150 15.54 17.40 5.33
CA THR A 150 16.25 18.42 6.12
C THR A 150 17.70 18.03 6.36
N ARG A 151 17.99 16.72 6.40
CA ARG A 151 19.35 16.17 6.53
C ARG A 151 19.46 14.83 5.82
N ALA A 152 20.64 14.52 5.29
CA ALA A 152 20.95 13.24 4.69
C ALA A 152 22.36 12.76 5.08
N THR A 153 22.44 11.53 5.57
CA THR A 153 23.68 10.88 6.01
C THR A 153 23.85 9.56 5.26
N ARG A 154 25.07 9.23 4.79
CA ARG A 154 25.35 7.93 4.18
C ARG A 154 25.95 6.97 5.20
N VAL A 155 25.49 5.73 5.17
CA VAL A 155 26.03 4.61 5.96
C VAL A 155 26.22 3.44 5.00
N GLY A 156 27.46 3.22 4.56
CA GLY A 156 27.75 2.27 3.49
C GLY A 156 26.93 2.57 2.22
N PRO A 157 26.21 1.60 1.63
CA PRO A 157 25.33 1.78 0.49
C PRO A 157 23.94 2.33 0.85
N LEU A 158 23.65 2.53 2.14
CA LEU A 158 22.39 3.11 2.63
C LEU A 158 22.50 4.63 2.74
N THR A 159 21.38 5.31 2.54
CA THR A 159 21.22 6.73 2.88
C THR A 159 20.11 6.88 3.91
N ILE A 160 20.42 7.51 5.03
CA ILE A 160 19.45 7.90 6.05
C ILE A 160 19.06 9.35 5.77
N ARG A 161 17.76 9.62 5.68
CA ARG A 161 17.23 10.96 5.42
C ARG A 161 16.26 11.35 6.49
N GLU A 162 16.38 12.56 6.99
CA GLU A 162 15.47 13.15 7.95
C GLU A 162 14.56 14.14 7.25
N TYR A 163 13.30 14.16 7.65
CA TYR A 163 12.27 15.06 7.12
C TYR A 163 11.53 15.69 8.29
N ASP A 164 11.44 17.01 8.30
CA ASP A 164 10.53 17.72 9.19
C ASP A 164 9.10 17.62 8.65
N LEU A 165 8.21 17.06 9.45
CA LEU A 165 6.79 16.95 9.12
C LEU A 165 5.96 18.09 9.74
N GLY A 166 6.58 18.93 10.58
CA GLY A 166 5.90 19.94 11.39
C GLY A 166 5.15 19.34 12.58
N PRO A 167 4.40 20.16 13.34
CA PRO A 167 3.60 19.65 14.46
C PRO A 167 2.56 18.62 13.99
N SER A 168 2.34 17.60 14.81
CA SER A 168 1.28 16.62 14.57
C SER A 168 -0.09 17.31 14.68
N PRO A 169 -1.00 17.14 13.70
CA PRO A 169 -2.36 17.63 13.80
C PRO A 169 -3.25 16.73 14.68
N VAL A 170 -2.78 15.54 15.05
CA VAL A 170 -3.58 14.54 15.79
C VAL A 170 -3.82 15.04 17.21
N LEU A 171 -5.09 15.23 17.54
CA LEU A 171 -5.56 15.63 18.88
C LEU A 171 -5.91 14.41 19.73
N TYR A 172 -6.41 13.35 19.10
CA TYR A 172 -6.85 12.13 19.76
C TYR A 172 -6.81 10.95 18.80
N ASP A 173 -6.21 9.85 19.22
CA ASP A 173 -6.13 8.61 18.44
C ASP A 173 -7.15 7.60 19.01
N LEU A 174 -8.25 7.40 18.30
CA LEU A 174 -9.33 6.51 18.74
C LEU A 174 -8.86 5.04 18.80
N THR A 175 -7.87 4.69 17.98
CA THR A 175 -7.29 3.33 17.95
C THR A 175 -6.47 3.04 19.21
N ASP A 176 -5.73 4.03 19.72
CA ASP A 176 -4.99 3.87 20.99
C ASP A 176 -5.89 3.89 22.23
N HIS A 177 -7.08 4.48 22.14
CA HIS A 177 -8.01 4.60 23.27
C HIS A 177 -9.20 3.63 23.20
N VAL A 178 -9.11 2.57 22.38
CA VAL A 178 -10.23 1.61 22.22
C VAL A 178 -10.64 0.96 23.54
N GLU A 179 -9.72 0.78 24.49
CA GLU A 179 -10.01 0.18 25.80
C GLU A 179 -10.94 1.05 26.67
N GLU A 180 -11.01 2.36 26.38
CA GLU A 180 -11.87 3.33 27.07
C GLU A 180 -13.26 3.43 26.44
N ALA A 181 -13.47 2.77 25.29
CA ALA A 181 -14.73 2.81 24.57
C ALA A 181 -15.82 1.95 25.26
N GLN A 182 -17.07 2.25 24.92
CA GLN A 182 -18.20 1.36 25.15
C GLN A 182 -18.50 0.63 23.86
N VAL A 183 -18.52 -0.71 23.92
CA VAL A 183 -18.79 -1.55 22.76
C VAL A 183 -20.10 -2.29 22.94
N ALA A 184 -20.92 -2.31 21.90
CA ALA A 184 -22.17 -3.06 21.90
C ALA A 184 -22.45 -3.72 20.54
N LEU A 185 -23.15 -4.84 20.60
CA LEU A 185 -23.74 -5.50 19.46
C LEU A 185 -25.20 -5.08 19.34
N ARG A 186 -25.50 -4.28 18.30
CA ARG A 186 -26.84 -3.78 18.00
C ARG A 186 -27.54 -4.72 17.03
N ARG A 187 -28.66 -5.30 17.47
CA ARG A 187 -29.55 -6.17 16.69
C ARG A 187 -30.92 -5.51 16.54
N GLN A 188 -31.77 -6.09 15.68
CA GLN A 188 -33.16 -5.63 15.52
C GLN A 188 -33.96 -5.66 16.82
N ASN A 189 -33.67 -6.60 17.73
CA ASN A 189 -34.40 -6.80 18.98
C ASN A 189 -33.77 -6.07 20.19
N GLY A 190 -32.71 -5.29 19.99
CA GLY A 190 -32.07 -4.52 21.06
C GLY A 190 -30.55 -4.46 20.94
N GLU A 191 -29.94 -3.80 21.92
CA GLU A 191 -28.51 -3.60 22.01
C GLU A 191 -27.93 -4.42 23.17
N GLN A 192 -26.88 -5.19 22.91
CA GLN A 192 -26.19 -6.02 23.89
C GLN A 192 -24.78 -5.46 24.13
N PRO A 193 -24.45 -4.99 25.35
CA PRO A 193 -23.09 -4.59 25.67
C PRO A 193 -22.10 -5.76 25.52
N CYS A 194 -20.94 -5.48 24.91
CA CYS A 194 -19.81 -6.40 24.85
C CYS A 194 -18.94 -6.19 26.10
N ALA A 195 -18.59 -7.27 26.79
CA ALA A 195 -17.82 -7.15 28.03
C ALA A 195 -16.32 -7.07 27.74
N TRP A 196 -15.62 -6.12 28.36
CA TRP A 196 -14.15 -6.11 28.37
C TRP A 196 -13.62 -7.33 29.11
N ARG A 197 -12.69 -8.05 28.49
CA ARG A 197 -12.02 -9.21 29.03
C ARG A 197 -10.52 -9.11 28.80
N THR A 198 -9.76 -9.59 29.78
CA THR A 198 -8.32 -9.78 29.65
C THR A 198 -8.04 -11.28 29.73
N GLY A 199 -7.40 -11.81 28.70
CA GLY A 199 -7.03 -13.22 28.59
C GLY A 199 -5.64 -13.41 28.01
N ALA A 200 -5.31 -14.64 27.64
CA ALA A 200 -4.08 -14.92 26.92
C ALA A 200 -4.10 -14.27 25.53
N LEU A 201 -2.92 -13.88 25.04
CA LEU A 201 -2.73 -13.56 23.63
C LEU A 201 -3.11 -14.79 22.79
N GLY A 202 -3.97 -14.58 21.80
CA GLY A 202 -4.32 -15.64 20.87
C GLY A 202 -3.31 -15.76 19.75
N ARG A 203 -3.51 -16.77 18.89
CA ARG A 203 -2.75 -16.90 17.64
C ARG A 203 -3.22 -15.86 16.63
N GLY A 204 -2.37 -15.56 15.65
CA GLY A 204 -2.63 -14.69 14.50
C GLY A 204 -1.34 -14.41 13.73
N GLY A 205 -1.41 -13.46 12.80
CA GLY A 205 -0.35 -13.11 11.85
C GLY A 205 -0.51 -13.83 10.51
N LEU A 206 0.51 -13.70 9.66
CA LEU A 206 0.53 -14.21 8.29
C LEU A 206 -0.07 -15.62 8.14
N GLY A 207 -1.20 -15.72 7.43
CA GLY A 207 -1.91 -16.97 7.14
C GLY A 207 -2.85 -17.45 8.25
N ALA A 208 -2.97 -16.71 9.36
CA ALA A 208 -3.74 -17.09 10.54
C ALA A 208 -4.73 -16.00 11.03
N GLY A 209 -4.92 -14.94 10.25
CA GLY A 209 -5.81 -13.82 10.59
C GLY A 209 -5.21 -12.86 11.63
N PRO A 210 -6.01 -11.94 12.22
CA PRO A 210 -5.51 -10.94 13.16
C PRO A 210 -4.93 -11.61 14.41
N LEU A 211 -3.93 -10.97 15.02
CA LEU A 211 -3.49 -11.37 16.35
C LEU A 211 -4.58 -11.05 17.36
N MET A 212 -5.14 -12.05 18.05
CA MET A 212 -6.12 -11.75 19.11
C MET A 212 -5.40 -11.12 20.32
N PRO A 213 -5.71 -9.85 20.66
CA PRO A 213 -5.06 -9.17 21.77
C PRO A 213 -5.52 -9.74 23.12
N ALA A 214 -4.71 -9.52 24.16
CA ALA A 214 -5.01 -9.96 25.51
C ALA A 214 -6.25 -9.25 26.06
N GLY A 215 -6.31 -7.92 25.93
CA GLY A 215 -7.46 -7.08 26.26
C GLY A 215 -8.37 -6.86 25.05
N ARG A 216 -9.65 -7.17 25.19
CA ARG A 216 -10.66 -6.99 24.14
C ARG A 216 -12.09 -7.01 24.70
N PHE A 217 -13.02 -6.41 23.98
CA PHE A 217 -14.45 -6.58 24.20
C PHE A 217 -14.93 -7.85 23.50
N GLU A 218 -15.47 -8.81 24.26
CA GLU A 218 -16.06 -10.03 23.69
C GLU A 218 -17.55 -9.80 23.42
N CYS A 219 -17.93 -9.81 22.13
CA CYS A 219 -19.30 -9.50 21.70
C CYS A 219 -20.16 -10.75 21.51
N ASP A 220 -19.57 -11.86 21.04
CA ASP A 220 -20.26 -13.15 20.97
C ASP A 220 -19.35 -14.29 21.48
N PRO A 221 -19.65 -14.88 22.66
CA PRO A 221 -18.83 -15.96 23.22
C PRO A 221 -18.90 -17.26 22.40
N ARG A 222 -19.85 -17.39 21.47
CA ARG A 222 -19.95 -18.56 20.58
C ARG A 222 -19.00 -18.47 19.39
N HIS A 223 -18.58 -17.25 19.04
CA HIS A 223 -17.75 -16.95 17.88
C HIS A 223 -16.52 -16.15 18.33
N PRO A 224 -15.39 -16.80 18.65
CA PRO A 224 -14.24 -16.16 19.29
C PRO A 224 -13.58 -15.05 18.46
N TRP A 225 -13.87 -14.96 17.16
CA TRP A 225 -13.43 -13.88 16.27
C TRP A 225 -14.33 -12.62 16.31
N VAL A 226 -15.48 -12.68 16.98
CA VAL A 226 -16.41 -11.55 17.13
C VAL A 226 -16.07 -10.80 18.43
N PHE A 227 -15.03 -9.99 18.34
CA PHE A 227 -14.55 -9.12 19.41
C PHE A 227 -14.21 -7.73 18.88
N VAL A 228 -14.02 -6.77 19.79
CA VAL A 228 -13.45 -5.45 19.48
C VAL A 228 -12.18 -5.24 20.29
N GLY A 229 -11.08 -4.86 19.64
CA GLY A 229 -9.83 -4.58 20.31
C GLY A 229 -8.70 -4.19 19.36
N ARG A 230 -7.66 -3.55 19.89
CA ARG A 230 -6.48 -3.13 19.12
C ARG A 230 -5.66 -4.36 18.71
N THR A 231 -5.29 -4.43 17.43
CA THR A 231 -4.47 -5.49 16.86
C THR A 231 -3.60 -4.94 15.72
N ILE A 232 -2.81 -5.82 15.12
CA ILE A 232 -2.11 -5.59 13.85
C ILE A 232 -2.74 -6.53 12.81
N ASN A 233 -3.12 -5.97 11.67
CA ASN A 233 -3.67 -6.71 10.54
C ASN A 233 -2.89 -6.37 9.26
N GLU A 234 -2.62 -7.35 8.40
CA GLU A 234 -2.02 -7.11 7.09
C GLU A 234 -3.09 -6.67 6.08
N ASP A 235 -2.85 -5.53 5.42
CA ASP A 235 -3.67 -5.06 4.31
C ASP A 235 -3.37 -5.81 3.00
N LEU A 236 -4.09 -5.45 1.93
CA LEU A 236 -3.95 -6.06 0.60
C LEU A 236 -2.53 -5.99 0.02
N ASP A 237 -1.73 -4.99 0.41
CA ASP A 237 -0.34 -4.80 0.00
C ASP A 237 0.66 -5.43 0.98
N LEU A 238 0.16 -6.27 1.90
CA LEU A 238 0.92 -6.94 2.96
C LEU A 238 1.64 -5.96 3.90
N GLN A 239 1.13 -4.73 4.02
CA GLN A 239 1.60 -3.78 5.02
C GLN A 239 0.87 -4.03 6.34
N PRO A 240 1.60 -4.08 7.48
CA PRO A 240 0.96 -4.19 8.77
C PRO A 240 0.23 -2.88 9.09
N ARG A 241 -0.98 -2.98 9.65
CA ARG A 241 -1.79 -1.85 10.09
C ARG A 241 -2.15 -2.03 11.55
N ARG A 242 -1.74 -1.10 12.41
CA ARG A 242 -2.25 -0.95 13.77
C ARG A 242 -3.67 -0.44 13.65
N CYS A 243 -4.62 -1.23 14.12
CA CYS A 243 -6.04 -0.96 13.93
C CYS A 243 -6.87 -1.60 15.04
N VAL A 244 -8.12 -1.20 15.12
CA VAL A 244 -9.16 -1.86 15.91
C VAL A 244 -9.82 -2.91 15.04
N TRP A 245 -9.71 -4.17 15.47
CA TRP A 245 -10.52 -5.25 14.93
C TRP A 245 -11.97 -5.04 15.35
N GLN A 246 -12.90 -5.04 14.40
CA GLN A 246 -14.34 -4.89 14.66
C GLN A 246 -15.14 -5.70 13.65
N HIS A 247 -15.04 -7.03 13.76
CA HIS A 247 -15.72 -7.94 12.83
C HIS A 247 -17.25 -7.84 12.96
N PRO A 248 -18.03 -7.66 11.87
CA PRO A 248 -19.49 -7.74 11.90
C PRO A 248 -19.97 -9.07 12.48
N ALA A 249 -20.92 -9.09 13.41
CA ALA A 249 -21.30 -10.33 14.08
C ALA A 249 -22.21 -11.22 13.22
N GLU A 250 -23.35 -10.67 12.77
CA GLU A 250 -24.39 -11.38 12.02
C GLU A 250 -25.10 -10.45 11.03
N ALA A 251 -25.74 -11.03 10.01
CA ALA A 251 -26.50 -10.27 9.01
C ALA A 251 -27.61 -9.44 9.68
N GLY A 252 -27.74 -8.17 9.30
CA GLY A 252 -28.73 -7.24 9.87
C GLY A 252 -28.43 -6.77 11.30
N SER A 253 -27.19 -6.99 11.78
CA SER A 253 -26.67 -6.43 13.03
C SER A 253 -25.48 -5.49 12.77
N SER A 254 -25.15 -4.69 13.76
CA SER A 254 -23.96 -3.85 13.75
C SER A 254 -23.17 -3.99 15.04
N VAL A 255 -21.85 -4.06 14.93
CA VAL A 255 -20.97 -3.86 16.09
C VAL A 255 -20.69 -2.36 16.18
N VAL A 256 -20.90 -1.79 17.36
CA VAL A 256 -20.86 -0.35 17.61
C VAL A 256 -19.80 -0.06 18.67
N THR A 257 -18.85 0.81 18.37
CA THR A 257 -17.80 1.27 19.29
C THR A 257 -18.01 2.75 19.56
N THR A 258 -18.25 3.13 20.81
CA THR A 258 -18.60 4.50 21.23
C THR A 258 -17.53 5.04 22.16
N PHE A 259 -16.99 6.20 21.80
CA PHE A 259 -16.03 6.96 22.60
C PHE A 259 -16.73 8.19 23.16
N GLU A 260 -16.69 8.32 24.47
CA GLU A 260 -17.20 9.49 25.17
C GLU A 260 -16.10 10.55 25.35
N ASP A 261 -16.51 11.80 25.51
CA ASP A 261 -15.61 12.89 25.90
C ASP A 261 -14.40 13.06 24.95
N VAL A 262 -14.57 12.83 23.64
CA VAL A 262 -13.49 12.97 22.65
C VAL A 262 -13.24 14.46 22.36
N PRO A 263 -11.99 14.97 22.35
CA PRO A 263 -11.71 16.35 21.91
C PRO A 263 -11.99 16.48 20.41
N LEU A 264 -13.12 17.07 20.07
CA LEU A 264 -13.61 17.20 18.70
C LEU A 264 -12.82 18.32 18.01
N GLY A 265 -11.91 17.92 17.12
CA GLY A 265 -11.14 18.81 16.25
C GLY A 265 -11.95 19.27 15.04
N ALA A 266 -11.25 19.57 13.95
CA ALA A 266 -11.86 19.97 12.69
C ALA A 266 -12.39 18.78 11.88
N ARG A 267 -11.69 17.64 11.96
CA ARG A 267 -12.00 16.44 11.18
C ARG A 267 -11.63 15.17 11.92
N LEU A 268 -12.31 14.09 11.55
CA LEU A 268 -11.93 12.71 11.83
C LEU A 268 -11.36 12.13 10.55
N VAL A 269 -10.21 11.47 10.65
CA VAL A 269 -9.63 10.68 9.56
C VAL A 269 -9.66 9.23 9.99
N LEU A 270 -10.22 8.38 9.13
CA LEU A 270 -10.37 6.95 9.36
C LEU A 270 -9.83 6.19 8.17
N HIS A 271 -9.11 5.12 8.44
CA HIS A 271 -8.73 4.12 7.46
C HIS A 271 -9.38 2.79 7.85
N ALA A 272 -9.83 2.02 6.87
CA ALA A 272 -10.36 0.70 7.13
C ALA A 272 -10.04 -0.25 5.98
N GLY A 273 -9.97 -1.53 6.30
CA GLY A 273 -9.76 -2.58 5.34
C GLY A 273 -10.01 -3.96 5.92
N LEU A 274 -9.61 -4.96 5.14
CA LEU A 274 -9.81 -6.36 5.44
C LEU A 274 -8.44 -7.03 5.65
N TYR A 275 -8.46 -8.20 6.28
CA TYR A 275 -7.31 -9.10 6.24
C TYR A 275 -7.05 -9.55 4.80
N TYR A 276 -5.80 -9.46 4.34
CA TYR A 276 -5.40 -9.70 2.94
C TYR A 276 -6.00 -10.98 2.32
N GLU A 277 -6.05 -12.10 3.04
CA GLU A 277 -6.55 -13.36 2.46
C GLU A 277 -8.04 -13.32 2.16
N HIS A 278 -8.80 -12.56 2.95
CA HIS A 278 -10.23 -12.38 2.77
C HIS A 278 -10.55 -11.34 1.70
N GLU A 279 -9.60 -10.46 1.40
CA GLU A 279 -9.76 -9.39 0.43
C GLU A 279 -9.30 -9.77 -0.99
N ARG A 280 -8.18 -10.50 -1.11
CA ARG A 280 -7.49 -10.73 -2.39
C ARG A 280 -8.31 -11.50 -3.42
N MET A 281 -9.28 -12.31 -2.97
CA MET A 281 -10.08 -13.17 -3.83
C MET A 281 -11.24 -12.43 -4.50
N ARG A 282 -11.71 -11.32 -3.93
CA ARG A 282 -12.80 -10.51 -4.48
C ARG A 282 -14.12 -11.27 -4.66
N GLU A 283 -14.48 -12.06 -3.67
CA GLU A 283 -15.59 -13.00 -3.72
C GLU A 283 -16.80 -12.57 -2.88
N HIS A 284 -16.59 -11.71 -1.89
CA HIS A 284 -17.60 -11.43 -0.86
C HIS A 284 -18.27 -10.06 -1.04
N PRO A 285 -19.51 -9.89 -0.55
CA PRO A 285 -20.18 -8.60 -0.56
C PRO A 285 -19.48 -7.58 0.35
N PRO A 286 -19.73 -6.27 0.15
CA PRO A 286 -19.09 -5.24 0.94
C PRO A 286 -19.46 -5.30 2.43
N PHE A 287 -18.65 -4.64 3.25
CA PHE A 287 -19.06 -4.20 4.58
C PHE A 287 -19.33 -2.68 4.57
N GLU A 288 -20.12 -2.24 5.53
CA GLU A 288 -20.44 -0.83 5.75
C GLU A 288 -19.81 -0.36 7.06
N LEU A 289 -19.21 0.83 7.03
CA LEU A 289 -18.70 1.53 8.19
C LEU A 289 -19.31 2.92 8.24
N ARG A 290 -19.90 3.28 9.38
CA ARG A 290 -20.49 4.60 9.62
C ARG A 290 -19.83 5.27 10.81
N VAL A 291 -19.64 6.57 10.68
CA VAL A 291 -19.08 7.43 11.73
C VAL A 291 -20.14 8.43 12.15
N HIS A 292 -20.45 8.45 13.44
CA HIS A 292 -21.36 9.41 14.05
C HIS A 292 -20.62 10.30 15.04
N VAL A 293 -20.99 11.58 15.07
CA VAL A 293 -20.53 12.55 16.06
C VAL A 293 -21.77 13.16 16.70
N ASP A 294 -21.85 13.09 18.03
CA ASP A 294 -23.01 13.56 18.80
C ASP A 294 -24.34 13.02 18.26
N GLY A 295 -24.35 11.73 17.88
CA GLY A 295 -25.51 11.03 17.31
C GLY A 295 -25.82 11.32 15.83
N ARG A 296 -25.13 12.27 15.19
CA ARG A 296 -25.32 12.59 13.77
C ARG A 296 -24.28 11.86 12.92
N GLU A 297 -24.73 11.19 11.85
CA GLU A 297 -23.81 10.61 10.86
C GLU A 297 -23.00 11.72 10.17
N VAL A 298 -21.68 11.59 10.20
CA VAL A 298 -20.72 12.53 9.59
C VAL A 298 -19.91 11.91 8.47
N GLY A 299 -19.87 10.58 8.38
CA GLY A 299 -19.13 9.85 7.38
C GLY A 299 -19.64 8.43 7.20
N HIS A 300 -19.53 7.93 5.97
CA HIS A 300 -19.96 6.59 5.59
C HIS A 300 -18.97 6.02 4.57
N MET A 301 -18.57 4.77 4.77
CA MET A 301 -17.71 4.00 3.88
C MET A 301 -18.37 2.66 3.55
N THR A 302 -18.58 2.42 2.26
CA THR A 302 -18.77 1.07 1.73
C THR A 302 -17.41 0.56 1.27
N HIS A 303 -16.94 -0.56 1.83
CA HIS A 303 -15.67 -1.19 1.47
C HIS A 303 -15.92 -2.50 0.72
N ARG A 304 -15.33 -2.62 -0.47
CA ARG A 304 -15.42 -3.81 -1.32
C ARG A 304 -14.08 -4.54 -1.29
N ASP A 305 -14.12 -5.85 -1.47
CA ASP A 305 -12.90 -6.64 -1.65
C ASP A 305 -12.05 -6.04 -2.79
N GLY A 306 -10.79 -5.72 -2.49
CA GLY A 306 -9.84 -5.14 -3.43
C GLY A 306 -9.69 -3.62 -3.31
N ASP A 307 -10.44 -2.97 -2.43
CA ASP A 307 -10.28 -1.53 -2.13
C ASP A 307 -8.99 -1.22 -1.33
N GLY A 308 -8.40 -2.21 -0.67
CA GLY A 308 -7.21 -2.09 0.16
C GLY A 308 -7.46 -1.34 1.47
N TRP A 309 -6.42 -0.66 1.97
CA TRP A 309 -6.50 0.18 3.17
C TRP A 309 -7.12 1.55 2.85
N LYS A 310 -8.46 1.57 2.81
CA LYS A 310 -9.26 2.68 2.29
C LYS A 310 -9.41 3.81 3.29
N ARG A 311 -9.24 5.05 2.84
CA ARG A 311 -9.37 6.27 3.66
C ARG A 311 -10.76 6.90 3.56
N LEU A 312 -11.27 7.39 4.69
CA LEU A 312 -12.45 8.24 4.86
C LEU A 312 -12.05 9.47 5.69
N GLU A 313 -12.57 10.62 5.32
CA GLU A 313 -12.42 11.86 6.09
C GLU A 313 -13.80 12.49 6.30
N ALA A 314 -14.08 12.87 7.54
CA ALA A 314 -15.37 13.42 7.95
C ALA A 314 -15.16 14.68 8.78
N SER A 315 -15.97 15.71 8.54
CA SER A 315 -15.99 16.91 9.39
C SER A 315 -16.61 16.60 10.74
N THR A 316 -15.90 16.95 11.82
CA THR A 316 -16.37 16.83 13.21
C THR A 316 -16.99 18.12 13.74
N GLY A 317 -17.07 19.16 12.91
CA GLY A 317 -17.54 20.50 13.26
C GLY A 317 -17.14 21.54 12.20
N GLU A 318 -17.62 22.78 12.34
CA GLU A 318 -17.18 23.87 11.47
C GLU A 318 -15.67 24.13 11.63
N ALA A 319 -15.01 24.53 10.55
CA ALA A 319 -13.58 24.87 10.60
C ALA A 319 -13.35 26.03 11.58
N GLY A 320 -12.52 25.82 12.60
CA GLY A 320 -12.29 26.80 13.67
C GLY A 320 -13.19 26.64 14.89
N SER A 321 -13.94 25.53 15.00
CA SER A 321 -14.62 25.16 16.25
C SER A 321 -13.64 25.14 17.43
N ASP A 322 -14.16 25.49 18.61
CA ASP A 322 -13.41 25.52 19.87
C ASP A 322 -12.58 24.24 20.05
N PRO A 323 -11.23 24.31 20.16
CA PRO A 323 -10.39 23.14 20.37
C PRO A 323 -10.65 22.45 21.73
N ALA A 324 -11.37 23.11 22.64
CA ALA A 324 -11.88 22.51 23.87
C ALA A 324 -13.23 21.80 23.70
N ARG A 325 -13.85 21.84 22.51
CA ARG A 325 -15.11 21.12 22.24
C ARG A 325 -14.86 19.64 22.42
N ARG A 326 -15.70 19.02 23.25
CA ARG A 326 -15.70 17.57 23.48
C ARG A 326 -17.07 17.00 23.12
N GLY A 327 -17.12 15.73 22.75
CA GLY A 327 -18.38 15.08 22.44
C GLY A 327 -18.20 13.60 22.17
N GLN A 328 -19.25 12.97 21.66
CA GLN A 328 -19.30 11.54 21.45
C GLN A 328 -18.91 11.19 20.01
N VAL A 329 -18.06 10.19 19.83
CA VAL A 329 -17.74 9.60 18.53
C VAL A 329 -18.13 8.14 18.52
N GLN A 330 -18.90 7.72 17.52
CA GLN A 330 -19.32 6.33 17.36
C GLN A 330 -18.91 5.79 15.99
N ILE A 331 -18.32 4.60 15.98
CA ILE A 331 -17.96 3.85 14.78
C ILE A 331 -18.81 2.58 14.74
N GLU A 332 -19.68 2.51 13.74
CA GLU A 332 -20.58 1.40 13.51
C GLU A 332 -20.10 0.57 12.31
N VAL A 333 -20.01 -0.75 12.48
CA VAL A 333 -19.58 -1.68 11.42
C VAL A 333 -20.64 -2.76 11.25
N SER A 334 -21.08 -2.98 10.01
CA SER A 334 -22.08 -3.99 9.63
C SER A 334 -21.78 -4.61 8.27
N ALA A 335 -22.41 -5.75 7.99
CA ALA A 335 -22.35 -6.39 6.69
C ALA A 335 -23.60 -7.28 6.48
N ASP A 336 -24.12 -7.32 5.26
CA ASP A 336 -25.21 -8.23 4.89
C ASP A 336 -24.79 -9.70 4.98
N ASN A 337 -23.50 -9.97 4.74
CA ASN A 337 -22.88 -11.26 4.99
C ASN A 337 -21.59 -11.04 5.81
N PRO A 338 -21.55 -11.43 7.09
CA PRO A 338 -20.37 -11.25 7.94
C PRO A 338 -19.22 -12.20 7.58
N HIS A 339 -19.44 -13.22 6.76
CA HIS A 339 -18.43 -14.22 6.44
C HIS A 339 -17.18 -13.57 5.84
N LEU A 340 -16.03 -13.82 6.46
CA LEU A 340 -14.71 -13.32 6.04
C LEU A 340 -14.69 -11.81 5.82
N ARG A 341 -15.44 -11.04 6.64
CA ARG A 341 -15.40 -9.57 6.58
C ARG A 341 -14.36 -8.96 7.49
N SER A 342 -13.68 -9.71 8.37
CA SER A 342 -12.41 -9.35 9.07
C SER A 342 -12.05 -7.85 9.13
N VAL A 343 -12.97 -7.02 9.62
CA VAL A 343 -12.84 -5.57 9.47
C VAL A 343 -11.84 -5.09 10.49
N CYS A 344 -10.88 -4.29 10.02
CA CYS A 344 -9.99 -3.54 10.88
C CYS A 344 -10.00 -2.07 10.47
N TRP A 345 -10.02 -1.16 11.44
CA TRP A 345 -9.98 0.27 11.16
C TRP A 345 -9.02 1.02 12.08
N ALA A 346 -8.43 2.10 11.59
CA ALA A 346 -7.63 3.04 12.38
C ALA A 346 -8.23 4.43 12.26
N ALA A 347 -8.39 5.15 13.36
CA ALA A 347 -9.04 6.46 13.32
C ALA A 347 -8.43 7.45 14.31
N ASP A 348 -8.37 8.71 13.90
CA ASP A 348 -7.89 9.80 14.73
C ASP A 348 -8.65 11.10 14.45
N ILE A 349 -8.68 11.98 15.46
CA ILE A 349 -9.24 13.32 15.38
C ILE A 349 -8.10 14.31 15.13
N ARG A 350 -8.26 15.17 14.13
CA ARG A 350 -7.26 16.15 13.70
C ARG A 350 -7.76 17.58 13.86
N SER A 351 -6.84 18.46 14.21
CA SER A 351 -7.01 19.90 14.06
C SER A 351 -7.04 20.31 12.57
N ALA A 352 -7.46 21.55 12.28
CA ALA A 352 -7.38 22.11 10.93
C ALA A 352 -5.92 22.32 10.46
N ALA A 353 -4.96 22.33 11.38
CA ALA A 353 -3.55 22.58 11.10
C ALA A 353 -2.84 21.34 10.53
N ARG A 354 -3.15 20.97 9.28
CA ARG A 354 -2.19 20.35 8.34
C ARG A 354 -2.64 20.49 6.88
N ALA A 355 -3.17 21.65 6.50
CA ALA A 355 -3.51 21.95 5.10
C ALA A 355 -2.37 22.72 4.42
N SER A 356 -1.27 22.05 4.11
CA SER A 356 -0.26 22.53 3.15
C SER A 356 0.48 21.32 2.57
N GLY A 357 -0.07 20.74 1.50
CA GLY A 357 0.59 19.68 0.70
C GLY A 357 0.10 18.24 0.92
N GLU A 358 -1.02 18.02 1.61
CA GLU A 358 -1.64 16.68 1.76
C GLU A 358 -2.39 16.30 0.47
N VAL A 359 -1.66 16.13 -0.63
CA VAL A 359 -2.07 15.21 -1.71
C VAL A 359 -1.27 13.95 -1.47
N LEU A 360 -1.76 13.12 -0.56
CA LEU A 360 -1.30 11.74 -0.45
C LEU A 360 -2.12 10.91 -1.46
N PRO A 361 -1.45 10.13 -2.34
CA PRO A 361 -2.10 9.33 -3.36
C PRO A 361 -3.03 8.25 -2.80
#